data_AF-A0A3D4MGU0-F1
#
_entry.id   AF-A0A3D4MGU0-F1
#
_cell.length_a   1.000
_cell.length_b   1.000
_cell.length_c   1.000
_cell.angle_alpha   90.00
_cell.angle_beta   90.00
_cell.angle_gamma   90.00
#
_symmetry.space_group_name_H-M   'P 1'
#
loop_
_entity.id
_entity.type
_entity.pdbx_description
1 polymer ?
#
loop_
_entity_poly.entity_id
_entity_poly.type
_entity_poly.pdbx_seq_one_letter_code
_entity_poly.pdbx_strand_id
1 'polypeptide(L)'
;MSQRGFFKKIFAFVTAIVIVIPMLMGGLSKVDPQDPLGVQALIVPPEKPTAENKAEEKQAPVVTGVRRAHILYGDRSGGGHLHGQGKPCKSEFPAGWNADKIITTVERAAANDNLPWKQQNNGYYVADIMADDLRMRIVLNDDKSEVVTAYPLNMPRNPCPANDN
;
A
#
# COMPACT_ATOMS: atom_id res chain seq x y z
N MET A 1 -32.02 16.83 28.82
CA MET A 1 -33.32 16.69 28.11
C MET A 1 -33.33 17.72 26.98
N SER A 2 -33.84 17.39 25.79
CA SER A 2 -33.78 18.19 24.53
C SER A 2 -32.62 17.79 23.60
N GLN A 3 -32.78 17.40 22.34
CA GLN A 3 -33.97 17.19 21.50
C GLN A 3 -33.61 16.20 20.37
N ARG A 4 -34.54 15.32 20.03
CA ARG A 4 -34.53 14.46 18.83
C ARG A 4 -35.16 15.23 17.66
N GLY A 5 -34.70 14.97 16.44
CA GLY A 5 -35.53 15.12 15.23
C GLY A 5 -34.75 15.58 13.99
N PHE A 6 -34.43 14.74 13.01
CA PHE A 6 -35.31 14.22 11.94
C PHE A 6 -35.41 15.21 10.76
N PHE A 7 -34.63 15.00 9.68
CA PHE A 7 -35.00 15.52 8.35
C PHE A 7 -34.73 14.52 7.23
N LYS A 8 -35.74 14.44 6.37
CA LYS A 8 -36.09 13.41 5.39
C LYS A 8 -35.28 13.52 4.09
N LYS A 9 -35.04 12.36 3.48
CA LYS A 9 -34.58 12.17 2.09
C LYS A 9 -35.65 12.67 1.11
N ILE A 10 -35.24 13.37 0.05
CA ILE A 10 -36.10 13.71 -1.09
C ILE A 10 -35.56 12.95 -2.31
N PHE A 11 -36.37 12.03 -2.82
CA PHE A 11 -36.24 11.43 -4.15
C PHE A 11 -37.12 12.24 -5.11
N ALA A 12 -36.58 12.65 -6.25
CA ALA A 12 -37.36 13.15 -7.37
C ALA A 12 -37.01 12.35 -8.63
N PHE A 13 -37.96 11.51 -9.05
CA PHE A 13 -38.02 10.86 -10.36
C PHE A 13 -38.45 11.90 -11.40
N VAL A 14 -37.77 11.98 -12.54
CA VAL A 14 -38.31 12.62 -13.74
C VAL A 14 -38.21 11.64 -14.91
N THR A 15 -39.38 11.30 -15.42
CA THR A 15 -39.63 10.37 -16.52
C THR A 15 -39.44 11.04 -17.88
N ALA A 16 -39.01 10.23 -18.85
CA ALA A 16 -38.55 10.58 -20.20
C ALA A 16 -39.60 11.18 -21.15
N ILE A 17 -39.12 11.92 -22.18
CA ILE A 17 -39.78 12.08 -23.48
C ILE A 17 -38.73 11.95 -24.60
N VAL A 18 -39.07 11.11 -25.58
CA VAL A 18 -38.33 10.69 -26.78
C VAL A 18 -38.56 11.67 -27.93
N ILE A 19 -37.52 12.14 -28.63
CA ILE A 19 -37.64 12.66 -30.02
C ILE A 19 -36.40 12.29 -30.87
N VAL A 20 -36.67 11.39 -31.83
CA VAL A 20 -36.11 11.14 -33.17
C VAL A 20 -34.93 12.00 -33.66
N ILE A 21 -33.83 11.36 -34.07
CA ILE A 21 -32.75 11.96 -34.89
C ILE A 21 -32.72 11.29 -36.27
N PRO A 22 -32.82 12.04 -37.39
CA PRO A 22 -32.61 11.48 -38.71
C PRO A 22 -31.11 11.42 -39.04
N MET A 23 -30.72 10.32 -39.69
CA MET A 23 -29.40 10.08 -40.26
C MET A 23 -29.26 10.84 -41.59
N LEU A 24 -28.18 11.62 -41.78
CA LEU A 24 -27.72 11.96 -43.13
C LEU A 24 -26.24 12.35 -43.17
N MET A 25 -25.63 11.99 -44.30
CA MET A 25 -24.21 11.88 -44.58
C MET A 25 -23.48 13.22 -44.81
N GLY A 26 -22.16 13.17 -44.63
CA GLY A 26 -21.21 13.72 -45.60
C GLY A 26 -20.63 15.09 -45.28
N GLY A 27 -19.32 15.23 -45.48
CA GLY A 27 -18.69 16.55 -45.65
C GLY A 27 -17.29 16.67 -45.06
N LEU A 28 -16.29 16.12 -45.77
CA LEU A 28 -14.90 16.52 -45.59
C LEU A 28 -14.75 17.93 -46.20
N SER A 29 -14.32 18.94 -45.43
CA SER A 29 -13.75 20.17 -46.00
C SER A 29 -12.86 20.88 -45.00
N LYS A 30 -11.79 21.43 -45.59
CA LYS A 30 -10.55 21.91 -45.00
C LYS A 30 -10.60 23.45 -44.85
N VAL A 31 -9.79 23.96 -43.90
CA VAL A 31 -9.02 25.22 -43.95
C VAL A 31 -9.69 26.51 -43.40
N ASP A 32 -9.10 26.99 -42.28
CA ASP A 32 -8.97 28.36 -41.74
C ASP A 32 -8.66 29.42 -42.83
N PRO A 33 -8.82 30.78 -42.68
CA PRO A 33 -8.51 31.56 -41.46
C PRO A 33 -9.20 32.94 -41.25
N GLN A 34 -8.95 33.52 -40.06
CA GLN A 34 -8.98 34.94 -39.63
C GLN A 34 -10.21 35.51 -38.86
N ASP A 35 -10.06 35.52 -37.52
CA ASP A 35 -10.30 36.62 -36.53
C ASP A 35 -11.72 37.20 -36.34
N PRO A 36 -12.07 37.98 -35.28
CA PRO A 36 -11.45 38.25 -33.97
C PRO A 36 -12.51 38.44 -32.85
N LEU A 37 -12.93 37.43 -32.08
CA LEU A 37 -13.72 37.69 -30.85
C LEU A 37 -13.36 36.67 -29.77
N GLY A 38 -12.55 37.14 -28.81
CA GLY A 38 -11.95 36.32 -27.77
C GLY A 38 -12.96 35.71 -26.80
N VAL A 39 -12.75 34.42 -26.52
CA VAL A 39 -12.83 33.88 -25.17
C VAL A 39 -11.73 32.82 -25.09
N GLN A 40 -10.70 33.11 -24.30
CA GLN A 40 -9.56 32.22 -24.08
C GLN A 40 -10.07 30.92 -23.47
N ALA A 41 -9.92 29.83 -24.23
CA ALA A 41 -9.98 28.50 -23.66
C ALA A 41 -8.91 28.43 -22.57
N LEU A 42 -9.33 28.18 -21.33
CA LEU A 42 -8.44 27.82 -20.22
C LEU A 42 -7.88 26.41 -20.50
N ILE A 43 -7.05 26.32 -21.53
CA ILE A 43 -6.15 25.19 -21.75
C ILE A 43 -4.93 25.54 -20.91
N VAL A 44 -4.97 25.18 -19.63
CA VAL A 44 -3.74 25.12 -18.84
C VAL A 44 -2.90 24.01 -19.49
N PRO A 45 -1.75 24.31 -20.13
CA PRO A 45 -0.85 23.26 -20.58
C PRO A 45 -0.40 22.45 -19.37
N PRO A 46 -0.03 21.15 -19.50
CA PRO A 46 0.62 20.46 -18.39
C PRO A 46 1.90 21.22 -18.08
N GLU A 47 1.92 21.92 -16.94
CA GLU A 47 3.13 22.58 -16.46
C GLU A 47 4.22 21.50 -16.37
N LYS A 48 5.25 21.69 -17.20
CA LYS A 48 6.54 21.00 -17.09
C LYS A 48 6.96 21.08 -15.62
N PRO A 49 7.31 19.97 -14.95
CA PRO A 49 7.66 20.02 -13.54
C PRO A 49 8.91 20.89 -13.38
N THR A 50 8.71 22.09 -12.87
CA THR A 50 9.77 22.97 -12.42
C THR A 50 10.31 22.41 -11.10
N ALA A 51 11.63 22.44 -10.95
CA ALA A 51 12.38 21.79 -9.88
C ALA A 51 12.21 22.43 -8.49
N GLU A 52 11.07 23.08 -8.20
CA GLU A 52 10.86 23.87 -6.99
C GLU A 52 9.72 23.36 -6.09
N ASN A 53 9.04 22.27 -6.46
CA ASN A 53 8.13 21.55 -5.57
C ASN A 53 8.50 20.07 -5.45
N LYS A 54 9.78 19.77 -5.18
CA LYS A 54 10.15 18.47 -4.62
C LYS A 54 9.99 18.55 -3.11
N ALA A 55 8.74 18.63 -2.64
CA ALA A 55 8.44 18.07 -1.34
C ALA A 55 8.92 16.62 -1.41
N GLU A 56 9.82 16.25 -0.50
CA GLU A 56 10.48 14.95 -0.44
C GLU A 56 9.41 13.85 -0.43
N GLU A 57 9.08 13.29 -1.60
CA GLU A 57 8.16 12.16 -1.71
C GLU A 57 8.87 10.98 -1.04
N LYS A 58 8.60 10.82 0.25
CA LYS A 58 9.22 9.80 1.08
C LYS A 58 8.81 8.45 0.51
N GLN A 59 9.73 7.83 -0.22
CA GLN A 59 9.46 6.58 -0.91
C GLN A 59 9.15 5.50 0.13
N ALA A 60 8.11 4.69 -0.15
CA ALA A 60 7.70 3.61 0.74
C ALA A 60 8.87 2.62 0.96
N PRO A 61 9.00 2.03 2.17
CA PRO A 61 10.07 1.07 2.41
C PRO A 61 9.95 -0.15 1.48
N VAL A 62 11.06 -0.61 0.94
CA VAL A 62 11.11 -1.69 -0.05
C VAL A 62 11.46 -3.02 0.62
N VAL A 63 10.86 -4.11 0.14
CA VAL A 63 11.31 -5.48 0.44
C VAL A 63 12.21 -5.95 -0.71
N THR A 64 13.53 -5.87 -0.54
CA THR A 64 14.47 -6.33 -1.57
C THR A 64 14.41 -7.86 -1.75
N GLY A 65 14.90 -8.38 -2.88
CA GLY A 65 14.92 -9.83 -3.12
C GLY A 65 15.68 -10.62 -2.04
N VAL A 66 16.76 -10.05 -1.52
CA VAL A 66 17.51 -10.62 -0.39
C VAL A 66 16.65 -10.66 0.87
N ARG A 67 15.94 -9.58 1.19
CA ARG A 67 15.05 -9.50 2.35
C ARG A 67 13.84 -10.41 2.22
N ARG A 68 13.30 -10.55 1.02
CA ARG A 68 12.27 -11.56 0.72
C ARG A 68 12.76 -12.97 1.06
N ALA A 69 13.95 -13.34 0.58
CA ALA A 69 14.53 -14.64 0.89
C ALA A 69 14.81 -14.82 2.40
N HIS A 70 15.34 -13.79 3.05
CA HIS A 70 15.56 -13.77 4.50
C HIS A 70 14.27 -13.99 5.30
N ILE A 71 13.20 -13.25 4.99
CA ILE A 71 11.91 -13.37 5.67
C ILE A 71 11.33 -14.78 5.46
N LEU A 72 11.32 -15.27 4.22
CA LEU A 72 10.63 -16.51 3.89
C LEU A 72 11.43 -17.76 4.25
N TYR A 73 12.69 -17.84 3.85
CA TYR A 73 13.51 -19.07 3.89
C TYR A 73 14.72 -18.97 4.84
N GLY A 74 15.11 -17.75 5.16
CA GLY A 74 16.27 -17.46 5.97
C GLY A 74 17.58 -17.52 5.23
N ASP A 75 18.60 -17.01 5.90
CA ASP A 75 19.99 -17.01 5.46
C ASP A 75 20.91 -17.21 6.69
N ARG A 76 22.21 -16.96 6.52
CA ARG A 76 23.21 -17.13 7.59
C ARG A 76 23.00 -16.21 8.79
N SER A 77 22.30 -15.08 8.62
CA SER A 77 21.99 -14.13 9.69
C SER A 77 20.70 -14.46 10.44
N GLY A 78 19.91 -15.41 9.93
CA GLY A 78 18.64 -15.82 10.52
C GLY A 78 17.50 -15.74 9.51
N GLY A 79 16.27 -15.49 10.00
CA GLY A 79 15.05 -15.49 9.20
C GLY A 79 14.67 -16.90 8.69
N GLY A 80 13.53 -17.00 8.00
CA GLY A 80 12.93 -18.27 7.63
C GLY A 80 11.63 -18.50 8.39
N HIS A 81 10.64 -17.69 8.06
CA HIS A 81 9.34 -17.63 8.72
C HIS A 81 8.22 -18.18 7.85
N LEU A 82 8.46 -18.57 6.60
CA LEU A 82 7.45 -19.32 5.84
C LEU A 82 7.10 -20.62 6.59
N HIS A 83 5.88 -21.10 6.44
CA HIS A 83 5.50 -22.38 7.02
C HIS A 83 6.41 -23.53 6.54
N GLY A 84 6.83 -24.40 7.45
CA GLY A 84 7.64 -25.57 7.20
C GLY A 84 9.15 -25.32 7.13
N GLN A 85 9.65 -24.15 7.54
CA GLN A 85 11.11 -23.89 7.53
C GLN A 85 11.87 -24.56 8.68
N GLY A 86 11.20 -24.86 9.80
CA GLY A 86 11.77 -25.54 10.95
C GLY A 86 12.93 -24.79 11.62
N LYS A 87 13.07 -23.47 11.40
CA LYS A 87 14.19 -22.69 11.95
C LYS A 87 14.13 -22.69 13.48
N PRO A 88 15.18 -23.16 14.19
CA PRO A 88 15.15 -23.27 15.64
C PRO A 88 14.87 -21.94 16.33
N CYS A 89 14.08 -21.99 17.40
CA CYS A 89 13.67 -20.80 18.16
C CYS A 89 12.94 -19.73 17.33
N LYS A 90 12.43 -20.00 16.13
CA LYS A 90 11.66 -19.00 15.35
C LYS A 90 10.20 -19.42 15.25
N SER A 91 9.32 -18.44 15.10
CA SER A 91 7.92 -18.66 14.76
C SER A 91 7.74 -18.67 13.24
N GLU A 92 6.68 -19.30 12.76
CA GLU A 92 6.36 -19.38 11.33
C GLU A 92 4.98 -18.80 11.05
N PHE A 93 4.81 -18.23 9.86
CA PHE A 93 3.53 -17.80 9.33
C PHE A 93 2.58 -19.01 9.20
N PRO A 94 1.25 -18.81 9.29
CA PRO A 94 0.28 -19.88 9.17
C PRO A 94 0.43 -20.65 7.84
N ALA A 95 0.14 -21.96 7.86
CA ALA A 95 0.23 -22.82 6.67
C ALA A 95 -0.61 -22.32 5.46
N GLY A 96 -1.72 -21.62 5.73
CA GLY A 96 -2.56 -21.02 4.70
C GLY A 96 -2.00 -19.73 4.08
N TRP A 97 -0.91 -19.18 4.61
CA TRP A 97 -0.24 -18.01 4.07
C TRP A 97 0.92 -18.45 3.17
N ASN A 98 0.75 -18.28 1.86
CA ASN A 98 1.83 -18.49 0.91
C ASN A 98 2.82 -17.30 0.91
N ALA A 99 3.95 -17.47 0.21
CA ALA A 99 5.00 -16.47 0.11
C ALA A 99 4.49 -15.09 -0.35
N ASP A 100 3.64 -15.06 -1.37
CA ASP A 100 3.14 -13.79 -1.93
C ASP A 100 2.21 -13.06 -0.97
N LYS A 101 1.33 -13.79 -0.26
CA LYS A 101 0.50 -13.20 0.79
C LYS A 101 1.35 -12.59 1.89
N ILE A 102 2.39 -13.29 2.35
CA ILE A 102 3.31 -12.81 3.39
C ILE A 102 3.96 -11.51 2.91
N ILE A 103 4.62 -11.53 1.74
CA ILE A 103 5.38 -10.37 1.26
C ILE A 103 4.46 -9.18 0.97
N THR A 104 3.33 -9.39 0.30
CA THR A 104 2.36 -8.30 0.03
C THR A 104 1.83 -7.68 1.32
N THR A 105 1.57 -8.50 2.36
CA THR A 105 1.13 -7.99 3.67
C THR A 105 2.23 -7.18 4.35
N VAL A 106 3.47 -7.65 4.27
CA VAL A 106 4.65 -6.94 4.81
C VAL A 106 4.85 -5.60 4.11
N GLU A 107 4.81 -5.57 2.78
CA GLU A 107 4.94 -4.34 1.97
C GLU A 107 3.85 -3.32 2.31
N ARG A 108 2.58 -3.75 2.36
CA ARG A 108 1.46 -2.88 2.74
C ARG A 108 1.61 -2.30 4.14
N ALA A 109 2.10 -3.11 5.09
CA ALA A 109 2.32 -2.66 6.45
C ALA A 109 3.50 -1.69 6.56
N ALA A 110 4.61 -1.99 5.88
CA ALA A 110 5.78 -1.12 5.84
C ALA A 110 5.44 0.25 5.24
N ALA A 111 4.60 0.29 4.21
CA ALA A 111 4.13 1.53 3.59
C ALA A 111 3.09 2.31 4.43
N ASN A 112 2.64 1.77 5.57
CA ASN A 112 1.66 2.44 6.42
C ASN A 112 2.34 3.30 7.50
N ASP A 113 2.44 4.60 7.22
CA ASP A 113 3.00 5.59 8.14
C ASP A 113 2.16 5.80 9.42
N ASN A 114 0.91 5.32 9.45
CA ASN A 114 0.05 5.42 10.64
C ASN A 114 0.32 4.34 11.68
N LEU A 115 1.19 3.36 11.39
CA LEU A 115 1.57 2.36 12.38
C LEU A 115 2.38 2.99 13.52
N PRO A 116 2.26 2.49 14.75
CA PRO A 116 2.98 3.01 15.91
C PRO A 116 4.46 2.56 15.88
N TRP A 117 5.22 3.08 14.92
CA TRP A 117 6.64 2.80 14.74
C TRP A 117 7.45 3.26 15.96
N LYS A 118 8.25 2.35 16.52
CA LYS A 118 9.16 2.63 17.64
C LYS A 118 10.59 2.41 17.20
N GLN A 119 11.41 3.44 17.32
CA GLN A 119 12.85 3.29 17.15
C GLN A 119 13.43 2.47 18.31
N GLN A 120 14.30 1.52 17.99
CA GLN A 120 15.03 0.70 18.96
C GLN A 120 16.45 1.24 19.15
N ASN A 121 17.15 0.79 20.20
CA ASN A 121 18.51 1.25 20.51
C ASN A 121 19.54 0.97 19.40
N ASN A 122 19.25 0.03 18.51
CA ASN A 122 20.08 -0.32 17.35
C ASN A 122 19.72 0.48 16.08
N GLY A 123 18.89 1.53 16.20
CA GLY A 123 18.47 2.38 15.09
C GLY A 123 17.25 1.88 14.32
N TYR A 124 16.95 0.59 14.36
CA TYR A 124 15.81 0.01 13.63
C TYR A 124 14.46 0.52 14.13
N TYR A 125 13.50 0.59 13.21
CA TYR A 125 12.11 0.89 13.54
C TYR A 125 11.28 -0.38 13.56
N VAL A 126 10.48 -0.56 14.61
CA VAL A 126 9.59 -1.72 14.74
C VAL A 126 8.14 -1.28 14.89
N ALA A 127 7.25 -2.01 14.25
CA ALA A 127 5.81 -1.90 14.47
C ALA A 127 5.20 -3.31 14.51
N ASP A 128 4.18 -3.46 15.35
CA ASP A 128 3.35 -4.66 15.37
C ASP A 128 2.02 -4.35 14.68
N ILE A 129 1.54 -5.26 13.83
CA ILE A 129 0.25 -5.16 13.15
C ILE A 129 -0.60 -6.40 13.41
N MET A 130 -1.91 -6.26 13.20
CA MET A 130 -2.84 -7.38 13.10
C MET A 130 -3.26 -7.55 11.64
N ALA A 131 -3.21 -8.79 11.13
CA ALA A 131 -3.72 -9.18 9.82
C ALA A 131 -4.28 -10.60 9.90
N ASP A 132 -5.57 -10.79 9.60
CA ASP A 132 -6.28 -12.08 9.73
C ASP A 132 -6.00 -12.81 11.06
N ASP A 133 -6.16 -12.10 12.18
CA ASP A 133 -5.87 -12.58 13.56
C ASP A 133 -4.40 -12.94 13.85
N LEU A 134 -3.51 -12.77 12.87
CA LEU A 134 -2.07 -12.88 13.05
C LEU A 134 -1.49 -11.55 13.54
N ARG A 135 -0.82 -11.58 14.70
CA ARG A 135 0.02 -10.47 15.15
C ARG A 135 1.39 -10.63 14.51
N MET A 136 1.82 -9.68 13.70
CA MET A 136 3.10 -9.69 13.01
C MET A 136 3.95 -8.48 13.40
N ARG A 137 5.26 -8.68 13.61
CA ARG A 137 6.22 -7.60 13.73
C ARG A 137 6.88 -7.31 12.38
N ILE A 138 6.95 -6.04 12.02
CA ILE A 138 7.74 -5.52 10.91
C ILE A 138 8.95 -4.79 11.49
N VAL A 139 10.12 -4.97 10.90
CA VAL A 139 11.35 -4.26 11.25
C VAL A 139 11.88 -3.54 10.03
N LEU A 140 12.01 -2.22 10.11
CA LEU A 140 12.67 -1.40 9.11
C LEU A 140 14.10 -1.07 9.56
N ASN A 141 14.95 -0.76 8.59
CA ASN A 141 16.26 -0.19 8.84
C ASN A 141 16.15 1.22 9.46
N ASP A 142 17.30 1.81 9.77
CA ASP A 142 17.45 3.08 10.48
C ASP A 142 16.96 4.31 9.72
N ASP A 143 16.98 4.30 8.38
CA ASP A 143 16.41 5.38 7.55
C ASP A 143 14.95 5.14 7.12
N LYS A 144 14.37 4.00 7.51
CA LYS A 144 13.03 3.53 7.10
C LYS A 144 12.88 3.34 5.58
N SER A 145 13.94 3.02 4.85
CA SER A 145 13.89 2.76 3.40
C SER A 145 13.77 1.28 3.03
N GLU A 146 14.12 0.35 3.92
CA GLU A 146 14.10 -1.10 3.67
C GLU A 146 13.42 -1.86 4.81
N VAL A 147 12.63 -2.89 4.47
CA VAL A 147 12.20 -3.90 5.43
C VAL A 147 13.34 -4.88 5.69
N VAL A 148 13.86 -4.89 6.91
CA VAL A 148 14.95 -5.78 7.34
C VAL A 148 14.46 -7.20 7.60
N THR A 149 13.29 -7.33 8.26
CA THR A 149 12.65 -8.63 8.52
C THR A 149 11.19 -8.45 8.93
N ALA A 150 10.42 -9.53 8.89
CA ALA A 150 9.07 -9.59 9.42
C ALA A 150 8.74 -11.01 9.90
N TYR A 151 8.03 -11.14 11.02
CA TYR A 151 7.73 -12.44 11.62
C TYR A 151 6.50 -12.41 12.53
N PRO A 152 5.79 -13.55 12.68
CA PRO A 152 4.61 -13.62 13.55
C PRO A 152 4.99 -13.68 15.03
N LEU A 153 4.17 -13.06 15.86
CA LEU A 153 4.36 -12.95 17.32
C LEU A 153 3.45 -13.87 18.12
N ASN A 154 2.31 -14.28 17.56
CA ASN A 154 1.31 -15.13 18.22
C ASN A 154 1.20 -16.53 17.61
N MET A 155 2.29 -17.01 16.99
CA MET A 155 2.42 -18.37 16.49
C MET A 155 3.40 -19.16 17.36
N PRO A 156 3.20 -20.48 17.54
CA PRO A 156 4.17 -21.33 18.24
C PRO A 156 5.57 -21.17 17.64
N ARG A 157 6.59 -21.14 18.52
CA ARG A 157 7.99 -21.16 18.09
C ARG A 157 8.44 -22.61 17.92
N ASN A 158 9.27 -22.84 16.90
CA ASN A 158 9.98 -24.08 16.72
C ASN A 158 10.88 -24.37 17.94
N PRO A 159 11.10 -25.65 18.27
CA PRO A 159 11.99 -26.04 19.36
C PRO A 159 13.35 -25.36 19.26
N CYS A 160 13.88 -24.95 20.41
CA CYS A 160 15.26 -24.53 20.53
C CYS A 160 16.13 -25.76 20.78
N PRO A 161 17.33 -25.88 20.18
CA PRO A 161 18.31 -26.83 20.67
C PRO A 161 18.50 -26.56 22.18
N ALA A 162 18.47 -27.64 22.97
CA ALA A 162 18.79 -27.54 24.38
C ALA A 162 20.20 -26.96 24.50
N ASN A 163 20.38 -25.99 25.38
CA ASN A 163 21.71 -25.55 25.77
C ASN A 163 22.28 -26.57 26.76
N ASP A 164 22.76 -27.69 26.25
CA ASP A 164 23.57 -28.65 26.99
C ASP A 164 25.01 -28.10 27.16
N ASN A 165 25.12 -27.01 27.93
CA ASN A 165 26.39 -26.51 28.46
C ASN A 165 26.66 -27.08 29.85
#